data_AF-A0A532DAI1-F1
#
_entry.id   AF-A0A532DAI1-F1
#
_cell.length_a   1.000
_cell.length_b   1.000
_cell.length_c   1.000
_cell.angle_alpha   90.00
_cell.angle_beta   90.00
_cell.angle_gamma   90.00
#
_symmetry.space_group_name_H-M   'P 1'
#
loop_
_entity.id
_entity.type
_entity.pdbx_description
1 polymer ?
#
loop_
_entity_poly.entity_id
_entity_poly.type
_entity_poly.pdbx_seq_one_letter_code
_entity_poly.pdbx_strand_id
1 'polypeptide(L)' 'MKTLTIRTTIGADRQLTIRLPDDVQAGPAEVVVILNPLAEGVDLQARGWAESEAAETRARLKSFEADWKAAGMEAYDAL' A
#
# COMPACT_ATOMS: atom_id res chain seq x y z
N MET A 1 -11.91 -13.12 17.88
CA MET A 1 -11.36 -11.86 17.36
C MET A 1 -11.83 -11.72 15.92
N LYS A 2 -12.65 -10.71 15.60
CA LYS A 2 -13.06 -10.44 14.22
C LYS A 2 -12.18 -9.35 13.65
N THR A 3 -11.56 -9.61 12.50
CA THR A 3 -10.71 -8.64 11.81
C THR A 3 -11.51 -8.00 10.69
N LEU A 4 -11.62 -6.67 10.70
CA LEU A 4 -12.27 -5.90 9.65
C LEU A 4 -11.20 -5.15 8.86
N THR A 5 -11.07 -5.46 7.57
CA THR A 5 -10.14 -4.77 6.66
C THR A 5 -10.91 -3.74 5.85
N ILE A 6 -10.58 -2.46 6.02
CA ILE A 6 -11.22 -1.35 5.31
C ILE A 6 -10.17 -0.71 4.42
N ARG A 7 -10.46 -0.64 3.11
CA ARG A 7 -9.67 0.14 2.16
C ARG A 7 -10.40 1.45 1.91
N THR A 8 -9.75 2.57 2.21
CA THR A 8 -10.30 3.90 1.99
C THR A 8 -9.19 4.92 1.83
N THR A 9 -9.52 6.04 1.20
CA THR A 9 -8.65 7.23 1.18
C THR A 9 -8.90 8.05 2.44
N ILE A 10 -7.83 8.53 3.07
CA ILE A 10 -7.94 9.44 4.22
C ILE A 10 -8.10 10.86 3.69
N GLY A 11 -9.24 11.49 4.02
CA GLY A 11 -9.53 12.89 3.67
C GLY A 11 -8.61 13.88 4.39
N ALA A 12 -8.65 15.15 3.96
CA ALA A 12 -7.82 16.21 4.53
C ALA A 12 -8.13 16.48 6.02
N ASP A 13 -9.35 16.20 6.45
CA ASP A 13 -9.82 16.28 7.85
C ASP A 13 -9.30 15.13 8.74
N ARG A 14 -8.69 14.11 8.14
CA ARG A 14 -8.12 12.92 8.80
C ARG A 14 -9.16 12.16 9.65
N GLN A 15 -10.42 12.18 9.24
CA GLN A 15 -11.50 11.47 9.93
C GLN A 15 -11.84 10.14 9.25
N LEU A 16 -11.93 9.06 10.03
CA LEU A 16 -12.36 7.73 9.58
C LEU A 16 -13.60 7.29 10.38
N THR A 17 -14.73 7.11 9.70
CA THR A 17 -15.96 6.58 10.30
C THR A 17 -16.17 5.13 9.86
N ILE A 18 -16.16 4.21 10.82
CA ILE A 18 -16.34 2.78 10.58
C ILE A 18 -17.72 2.36 11.08
N ARG A 19 -18.54 1.81 10.19
CA ARG A 19 -19.77 1.13 10.61
C ARG A 19 -19.41 -0.31 10.99
N LEU A 20 -19.72 -0.67 12.23
CA LEU A 20 -19.55 -2.04 12.71
C LEU A 20 -20.73 -2.90 12.21
N PRO A 21 -20.50 -4.19 11.90
CA PRO A 21 -21.59 -5.10 11.57
C PRO A 21 -22.50 -5.36 12.79
N ASP A 22 -23.77 -5.65 12.52
CA ASP A 22 -24.83 -5.77 13.54
C ASP A 22 -24.61 -6.92 14.54
N ASP A 23 -23.67 -7.82 14.25
CA ASP A 23 -23.31 -8.97 15.08
C ASP A 23 -22.20 -8.66 16.10
N VAL A 24 -21.77 -7.39 16.22
CA VAL A 24 -20.89 -6.88 17.27
C VAL A 24 -21.74 -6.37 18.43
N GLN A 25 -21.62 -6.99 19.60
CA GLN A 25 -22.38 -6.60 20.79
C GLN A 25 -21.94 -5.24 21.34
N ALA A 26 -22.92 -4.44 21.79
CA ALA A 26 -22.65 -3.19 22.48
C ALA A 26 -22.03 -3.46 23.86
N GLY A 27 -20.97 -2.72 24.20
CA GLY A 27 -20.26 -2.83 25.47
C GLY A 27 -18.85 -2.26 25.39
N PRO A 28 -18.08 -2.27 26.50
CA PRO A 28 -16.67 -1.91 26.50
C PRO A 28 -15.89 -2.84 25.56
N ALA A 29 -15.15 -2.26 24.62
CA ALA A 29 -14.36 -3.00 23.65
C ALA A 29 -12.99 -2.34 23.45
N GLU A 30 -11.97 -3.17 23.25
CA GLU A 30 -10.65 -2.72 22.81
C GLU A 30 -10.62 -2.69 21.28
N VAL A 31 -10.15 -1.58 20.71
CA VAL A 31 -10.09 -1.37 19.27
C VAL A 31 -8.64 -1.15 18.85
N VAL A 32 -8.13 -2.00 17.97
CA VAL A 32 -6.78 -1.87 17.37
C VAL A 32 -6.94 -1.43 15.92
N VAL A 33 -6.37 -0.28 15.58
CA VAL A 33 -6.36 0.26 14.21
C VAL A 33 -4.94 0.24 13.67
N ILE A 34 -4.74 -0.40 12.52
CA ILE A 34 -3.46 -0.43 11.82
C ILE A 34 -3.62 0.34 10.50
N LEU A 35 -2.87 1.43 10.36
CA LEU A 35 -2.81 2.22 9.13
C LEU A 35 -1.62 1.73 8.31
N ASN A 36 -1.90 0.96 7.26
CA ASN A 36 -0.91 0.61 6.26
C ASN A 36 -1.02 1.60 5.11
N PRO A 37 -0.08 2.54 4.95
CA PRO A 37 -0.07 3.41 3.78
C PRO A 37 0.01 2.52 2.54
N LEU A 38 -0.99 2.60 1.68
CA LEU A 38 -0.87 2.03 0.35
C LEU A 38 0.14 2.91 -0.37
N ALA A 39 1.31 2.36 -0.69
CA ALA A 39 2.25 3.05 -1.56
C ALA A 39 1.47 3.41 -2.83
N GLU A 40 1.37 4.71 -3.12
CA GLU A 40 0.85 5.13 -4.41
C GLU A 40 1.80 4.55 -5.45
N GLY A 41 1.28 3.62 -6.25
CA GLY A 41 2.00 3.15 -7.42
C GLY A 41 2.36 4.39 -8.24
N VAL A 42 3.60 4.46 -8.71
CA VAL A 42 4.01 5.54 -9.59
C VAL A 42 3.15 5.46 -10.87
N ASP A 43 2.37 6.50 -11.14
CA ASP A 43 1.70 6.64 -12.42
C ASP A 43 2.73 6.98 -13.50
N LEU A 44 3.13 5.97 -14.25
CA LEU A 44 4.12 6.09 -15.31
C LEU A 44 3.57 6.88 -16.51
N GLN A 45 2.26 6.80 -16.79
CA GLN A 45 1.64 7.56 -17.87
C GLN A 45 1.64 9.05 -17.55
N ALA A 46 1.31 9.43 -16.30
CA ALA A 46 1.40 10.81 -15.84
C ALA A 46 2.84 11.37 -15.90
N ARG A 47 3.85 10.48 -15.89
CA ARG A 47 5.28 10.84 -16.07
C ARG A 47 5.76 10.79 -17.51
N GLY A 48 4.84 10.65 -18.48
CA GLY A 48 5.14 10.71 -19.91
C GLY A 48 5.63 9.40 -20.52
N TRP A 49 5.49 8.27 -19.82
CA TRP A 49 5.90 6.97 -20.36
C TRP A 49 4.76 6.32 -21.12
N ALA A 50 5.04 5.83 -22.32
CA ALA A 50 4.13 4.94 -23.02
C ALA A 50 4.11 3.55 -22.36
N GLU A 51 2.99 2.85 -22.48
CA GLU A 51 2.83 1.50 -21.91
C GLU A 51 3.91 0.52 -22.42
N SER A 52 4.27 0.62 -23.69
CA SER A 52 5.34 -0.18 -24.29
C SER A 52 6.72 0.08 -23.68
N GLU A 53 7.04 1.35 -23.39
CA GLU A 53 8.32 1.75 -22.78
C GLU A 53 8.40 1.29 -21.33
N ALA A 54 7.29 1.39 -20.61
CA ALA A 54 7.16 0.86 -19.26
C ALA A 54 7.32 -0.67 -19.23
N ALA A 55 6.68 -1.37 -20.16
CA ALA A 55 6.77 -2.82 -20.26
C ALA A 55 8.19 -3.30 -20.62
N GLU A 56 8.84 -2.66 -21.60
CA GLU A 56 10.23 -2.96 -21.97
C GLU A 56 11.18 -2.73 -20.79
N THR A 57 11.05 -1.58 -20.13
CA THR A 57 11.90 -1.24 -18.99
C THR A 57 11.69 -2.22 -17.84
N ARG A 58 10.45 -2.61 -17.56
CA ARG A 58 10.15 -3.64 -16.55
C ARG A 58 10.81 -4.98 -16.90
N ALA A 59 10.78 -5.38 -18.18
CA ALA A 59 11.44 -6.61 -18.63
C ALA A 59 12.96 -6.54 -18.44
N ARG A 60 13.58 -5.39 -18.74
CA ARG A 60 15.02 -5.15 -18.56
C ARG A 60 15.43 -5.13 -17.09
N LEU A 61 14.65 -4.51 -16.22
CA LEU A 61 14.93 -4.44 -14.79
C LEU A 61 14.69 -5.76 -14.06
N LYS A 62 13.92 -6.69 -14.66
CA LYS A 62 13.63 -8.00 -14.05
C LYS A 62 14.90 -8.82 -13.76
N SER A 63 15.95 -8.69 -14.57
CA SER A 63 17.22 -9.38 -14.31
C SER A 63 17.93 -8.87 -13.05
N PHE A 64 17.69 -7.61 -12.67
CA PHE A 64 18.29 -6.97 -11.49
C PHE A 64 17.46 -7.22 -10.21
N GLU A 65 16.29 -7.84 -10.31
CA GLU A 65 15.41 -8.08 -9.16
C GLU A 65 16.09 -8.95 -8.09
N ALA A 66 16.88 -9.95 -8.52
CA ALA A 66 17.61 -10.81 -7.59
C ALA A 66 18.70 -10.03 -6.84
N ASP A 67 19.44 -9.18 -7.54
CA ASP A 67 20.49 -8.35 -6.96
C ASP A 67 19.90 -7.29 -6.02
N TRP A 68 18.76 -6.70 -6.37
CA TRP A 68 18.03 -5.75 -5.50
C TRP A 68 17.51 -6.41 -4.22
N LYS A 69 17.19 -7.70 -4.26
CA LYS A 69 16.72 -8.48 -3.09
C LYS A 69 17.87 -9.06 -2.25
N ALA A 70 19.12 -8.79 -2.61
CA ALA A 70 20.27 -9.26 -1.84
C ALA A 70 20.35 -8.54 -0.49
N ALA A 71 20.85 -9.25 0.54
CA ALA A 71 21.01 -8.69 1.87
C ALA A 71 21.93 -7.45 1.85
N GLY A 72 21.48 -6.36 2.48
CA GLY A 72 22.17 -5.07 2.50
C GLY A 72 21.64 -4.06 1.48
N MET A 73 20.83 -4.50 0.51
CA MET A 73 20.19 -3.60 -0.46
C MET A 73 18.95 -2.90 0.10
N GLU A 74 18.39 -3.39 1.22
CA GLU A 74 17.24 -2.77 1.90
C GLU A 74 17.55 -1.35 2.40
N ALA A 75 18.84 -1.02 2.57
CA ALA A 75 19.29 0.33 2.93
C ALA A 75 18.96 1.39 1.87
N TYR A 76 18.83 0.99 0.61
CA TYR A 76 18.49 1.89 -0.49
C TYR A 76 16.99 2.16 -0.62
N ASP A 77 16.14 1.33 -0.02
CA ASP A 77 14.68 1.56 -0.01
C ASP A 77 14.29 2.78 0.84
N ALA A 78 15.20 3.28 1.69
CA ALA A 78 14.98 4.38 2.63
C ALA A 78 15.59 5.73 2.18
N LEU A 79 16.26 5.78 1.03
CA LEU A 79 16.83 7.00 0.42
C LEU A 79 15.83 7.63 -0.57
#